data_AF-A0A224Z0X1-F1
#
_entry.id   AF-A0A224Z0X1-F1
#
_cell.length_a   1.000
_cell.length_b   1.000
_cell.length_c   1.000
_cell.angle_alpha   90.00
_cell.angle_beta   90.00
_cell.angle_gamma   90.00
#
_symmetry.space_group_name_H-M   'P 1'
#
loop_
_entity.id
_entity.type
_entity.pdbx_description
1 polymer ?
#
loop_
_entity_poly.entity_id
_entity_poly.type
_entity_poly.pdbx_seq_one_letter_code
_entity_poly.pdbx_strand_id
1 'polypeptide(L)'
;MAHHHHHHDDGGDPCGGHGGASSHGPETGLQYSLYSKIDLDNVQCLNEMKEGSGKLVFKPWEQRLDREKYVDSDADEELLFNIPYVP
;
A
#
# COMPACT_ATOMS: atom_id res chain seq x y z
N MET A 1 -48.99 4.21 -46.80
CA MET A 1 -48.54 2.86 -46.43
C MET A 1 -47.16 3.06 -45.79
N ALA A 2 -47.13 3.29 -44.46
CA ALA A 2 -46.66 2.34 -43.42
C ALA A 2 -45.17 1.96 -43.66
N HIS A 3 -44.21 2.15 -42.75
CA HIS A 3 -44.06 1.61 -41.39
C HIS A 3 -43.00 2.45 -40.62
N HIS A 4 -43.28 2.98 -39.42
CA HIS A 4 -42.99 2.46 -38.06
C HIS A 4 -41.64 2.87 -37.40
N HIS A 5 -41.82 3.58 -36.28
CA HIS A 5 -40.99 3.85 -35.10
C HIS A 5 -39.87 2.85 -34.77
N HIS A 6 -38.77 3.30 -34.16
CA HIS A 6 -38.46 2.98 -32.76
C HIS A 6 -37.39 3.89 -32.13
N HIS A 7 -37.75 4.34 -30.94
CA HIS A 7 -37.06 5.20 -29.98
C HIS A 7 -35.94 4.40 -29.30
N HIS A 8 -34.71 4.95 -29.24
CA HIS A 8 -33.68 4.40 -28.35
C HIS A 8 -33.81 5.10 -27.00
N ASP A 9 -34.54 4.43 -26.12
CA ASP A 9 -34.69 4.72 -24.70
C ASP A 9 -33.33 4.55 -23.99
N ASP A 10 -32.94 5.58 -23.24
CA ASP A 10 -31.88 5.58 -22.25
C ASP A 10 -32.12 4.43 -21.26
N GLY A 11 -31.41 3.32 -21.48
CA GLY A 11 -31.40 2.17 -20.59
C GLY A 11 -30.87 2.54 -19.21
N GLY A 12 -31.78 2.96 -18.34
CA GLY A 12 -31.58 3.01 -16.91
C GLY A 12 -31.27 1.61 -16.39
N ASP A 13 -30.03 1.40 -16.01
CA ASP A 13 -29.62 0.28 -15.17
C ASP A 13 -29.53 0.77 -13.72
N PRO A 14 -30.51 0.44 -12.86
CA PRO A 14 -30.39 0.64 -11.42
C PRO A 14 -29.77 -0.61 -10.81
N CYS A 15 -28.53 -0.96 -11.19
CA CYS A 15 -27.74 -1.88 -10.35
C CYS A 15 -27.35 -1.13 -9.07
N GLY A 16 -28.24 -1.26 -8.09
CA GLY A 16 -28.10 -0.77 -6.76
C GLY A 16 -26.80 -1.26 -6.12
N GLY A 17 -26.05 -0.29 -5.60
CA GLY A 17 -25.31 -0.40 -4.36
C GLY A 17 -24.71 -1.76 -4.06
N HIS A 18 -23.66 -2.15 -4.78
CA HIS A 18 -22.55 -2.81 -4.10
C HIS A 18 -21.79 -1.75 -3.30
N GLY A 19 -22.44 -1.29 -2.23
CA GLY A 19 -21.80 -0.79 -1.03
C GLY A 19 -20.99 -1.90 -0.38
N GLY A 20 -19.97 -2.39 -1.10
CA GLY A 20 -18.75 -2.87 -0.48
C GLY A 20 -17.94 -1.64 -0.13
N ALA A 21 -18.47 -0.79 0.76
CA ALA A 21 -17.62 0.03 1.59
C ALA A 21 -16.80 -0.99 2.38
N SER A 22 -15.69 -1.40 1.78
CA SER A 22 -14.49 -1.73 2.50
C SER A 22 -14.41 -0.68 3.58
N SER A 23 -14.77 -1.06 4.81
CA SER A 23 -14.57 -0.27 6.01
C SER A 23 -13.07 -0.21 6.32
N HIS A 24 -12.23 -0.20 5.29
CA HIS A 24 -10.82 0.13 5.34
C HIS A 24 -10.67 1.64 5.33
N GLY A 25 -11.29 2.28 6.34
CA GLY A 25 -10.86 3.60 6.74
C GLY A 25 -9.38 3.56 7.13
N PRO A 26 -8.71 4.71 7.24
CA PRO A 26 -7.31 4.77 7.68
C PRO A 26 -7.05 4.01 9.00
N GLU A 27 -8.11 3.84 9.80
CA GLU A 27 -8.12 3.15 11.10
C GLU A 27 -7.81 1.65 10.99
N THR A 28 -8.18 1.00 9.88
CA THR A 28 -7.95 -0.43 9.69
C THR A 28 -6.51 -0.71 9.27
N GLY A 29 -5.90 0.18 8.47
CA GLY A 29 -4.45 0.12 8.19
C GLY A 29 -3.58 0.31 9.44
N LEU A 30 -4.07 1.07 10.42
CA LEU A 30 -3.45 1.22 11.74
C LEU A 30 -3.55 -0.06 12.59
N GLN A 31 -4.72 -0.70 12.60
CA GLN A 31 -4.94 -1.94 13.35
C GLN A 31 -4.06 -3.11 12.86
N TYR A 32 -3.66 -3.09 11.58
CA TYR A 32 -2.82 -4.14 10.98
C TYR A 32 -1.35 -3.71 10.77
N SER A 33 -0.93 -2.55 11.28
CA SER A 33 0.46 -2.15 11.13
C SER A 33 1.37 -3.02 12.00
N LEU A 34 2.31 -3.72 11.35
CA LEU A 34 3.36 -4.48 12.03
C LEU A 34 4.49 -3.59 12.55
N TYR A 35 4.46 -2.28 12.29
CA TYR A 35 5.55 -1.37 12.63
C TYR A 35 5.97 -1.47 14.10
N SER A 36 5.00 -1.53 15.03
CA SER A 36 5.27 -1.67 16.47
C SER A 36 5.79 -3.05 16.89
N LYS A 37 5.76 -4.02 15.98
CA LYS A 37 6.22 -5.40 16.20
C LYS A 37 7.60 -5.67 15.61
N ILE A 38 8.16 -4.75 14.83
CA ILE A 38 9.48 -4.91 14.23
C ILE A 38 10.55 -4.50 15.26
N ASP A 39 11.58 -5.33 15.40
CA ASP A 39 12.80 -4.96 16.12
C ASP A 39 13.71 -4.16 15.19
N LEU A 40 13.47 -2.85 15.11
CA LEU A 40 14.12 -1.93 14.16
C LEU A 40 15.64 -1.83 14.35
N ASP A 41 16.12 -2.08 15.57
CA ASP A 41 17.55 -2.00 15.89
C ASP A 41 18.33 -3.17 15.27
N ASN A 42 17.67 -4.32 15.10
CA ASN A 42 18.25 -5.54 14.54
C ASN A 42 17.86 -5.81 13.08
N VAL A 43 17.15 -4.90 12.42
CA VAL A 43 16.88 -5.00 10.98
C VAL A 43 18.20 -4.96 10.21
N GLN A 44 18.36 -5.90 9.28
CA GLN A 44 19.49 -5.96 8.37
C GLN A 44 19.03 -5.74 6.93
N CYS A 45 19.79 -4.95 6.18
CA CYS A 45 19.58 -4.73 4.76
C CYS A 45 20.86 -5.10 4.02
N LEU A 46 20.77 -5.98 3.02
CA LEU A 46 21.87 -6.30 2.13
C LEU A 46 21.66 -5.60 0.79
N ASN A 47 22.77 -5.33 0.10
CA ASN A 47 22.87 -4.56 -1.14
C ASN A 47 22.49 -3.08 -1.02
N GLU A 48 22.43 -2.51 0.19
CA GLU A 48 22.24 -1.07 0.35
C GLU A 48 23.52 -0.28 0.00
N MET A 49 23.39 0.78 -0.80
CA MET A 49 24.49 1.70 -1.15
C MET A 49 25.07 2.42 0.06
N LYS A 50 24.20 2.75 1.03
CA LYS A 50 24.59 3.39 2.28
C LYS A 50 24.26 2.47 3.43
N GLU A 51 25.29 2.05 4.15
CA GLU A 51 25.16 1.20 5.34
C GLU A 51 24.16 1.79 6.34
N GLY A 52 23.21 0.97 6.77
CA GLY A 52 22.18 1.33 7.74
C GLY A 52 21.09 2.25 7.20
N SER A 53 20.96 2.43 5.89
CA SER A 53 19.86 3.19 5.29
C SER A 53 18.57 2.37 5.19
N GLY A 54 18.66 1.06 4.98
CA GLY A 54 17.52 0.15 4.87
C GLY A 54 16.66 0.10 6.14
N LYS A 55 17.24 0.22 7.33
CA LYS A 55 16.44 0.29 8.57
C LYS A 55 15.62 1.58 8.71
N LEU A 56 15.98 2.65 8.00
CA LEU A 56 15.35 3.97 8.13
C LEU A 56 14.02 4.10 7.38
N VAL A 57 13.72 3.15 6.48
CA VAL A 57 12.53 3.22 5.61
C VAL A 57 11.27 2.62 6.25
N PHE A 58 11.41 1.92 7.38
CA PHE A 58 10.29 1.45 8.19
C PHE A 58 9.71 2.61 8.98
N LYS A 59 8.39 2.81 8.90
CA LYS A 59 7.72 3.98 9.48
C LYS A 59 6.26 3.70 9.88
N PRO A 60 5.70 4.49 10.81
CA PRO A 60 4.28 4.45 11.14
C PRO A 60 3.39 4.77 9.92
N TRP A 61 2.14 4.32 9.97
CA TRP A 61 1.16 4.51 8.89
C TRP A 61 0.88 5.99 8.58
N GLU A 62 0.97 6.86 9.58
CA GLU A 62 0.80 8.31 9.48
C GLU A 62 1.88 8.94 8.58
N GLN A 63 3.08 8.37 8.58
CA GLN A 63 4.22 8.84 7.80
C GLN A 63 4.33 8.14 6.44
N ARG A 64 3.34 7.34 6.03
CA ARG A 64 3.43 6.55 4.79
C ARG A 64 3.73 7.38 3.53
N LEU A 65 3.34 8.66 3.51
CA LEU A 65 3.57 9.58 2.40
C LEU A 65 4.93 10.31 2.45
N ASP A 66 5.65 10.25 3.58
CA ASP A 66 6.98 10.83 3.71
C ASP A 66 8.02 10.06 2.88
N ARG A 67 8.76 10.75 2.00
CA ARG A 67 9.76 10.15 1.11
C ARG A 67 11.18 10.63 1.42
N GLU A 68 11.39 11.36 2.51
CA GLU A 68 12.72 11.89 2.86
C GLU A 68 13.71 10.77 3.17
N LYS A 69 13.24 9.69 3.81
CA LYS A 69 14.05 8.51 4.11
C LYS A 69 13.88 7.46 3.02
N TYR A 70 15.00 7.01 2.46
CA TYR A 70 15.06 6.02 1.40
C TYR A 70 16.31 5.15 1.55
N VAL A 71 16.34 4.06 0.79
CA VAL A 71 17.48 3.17 0.62
C VAL A 71 17.65 2.95 -0.88
N ASP A 72 18.86 3.17 -1.36
CA ASP A 72 19.26 2.86 -2.73
C ASP A 72 20.08 1.57 -2.72
N SER A 73 19.99 0.80 -3.79
CA SER A 73 20.85 -0.37 -3.99
C SER A 73 22.22 0.03 -4.55
N ASP A 74 23.27 -0.67 -4.13
CA ASP A 74 24.67 -0.39 -4.55
C ASP A 74 25.10 -1.12 -5.83
N ALA A 75 24.36 -2.16 -6.22
CA ALA A 75 24.78 -3.07 -7.29
C ALA A 75 23.64 -3.34 -8.28
N ASP A 76 22.64 -4.10 -7.85
CA ASP A 76 21.56 -4.59 -8.70
C ASP A 76 20.21 -3.97 -8.32
N GLU A 77 19.15 -4.29 -9.07
CA GLU A 77 17.78 -3.83 -8.80
C GLU A 77 17.12 -4.49 -7.56
N GLU A 78 17.89 -5.28 -6.80
CA GLU A 78 17.41 -6.10 -5.68
C GLU A 78 18.03 -5.67 -4.34
N LEU A 79 17.17 -5.48 -3.34
CA LEU A 79 17.52 -5.28 -1.92
C LEU A 79 16.97 -6.44 -1.09
N LEU A 80 17.76 -6.95 -0.15
CA LEU A 80 17.32 -8.02 0.75
C LEU A 80 17.17 -7.50 2.18
N PHE A 81 16.01 -7.75 2.80
CA PHE A 81 15.73 -7.35 4.17
C PHE A 81 15.57 -8.57 5.08
N ASN A 82 16.31 -8.58 6.19
CA ASN A 82 16.02 -9.43 7.33
C ASN A 82 15.31 -8.59 8.40
N ILE A 83 14.07 -8.97 8.74
CA ILE A 83 13.20 -8.21 9.64
C ILE A 83 12.88 -9.09 10.85
N PRO A 84 13.61 -8.92 11.98
CA PRO A 84 13.25 -9.56 13.23
C PRO A 84 12.02 -8.89 13.85
N TYR A 85 11.25 -9.68 14.60
CA TYR A 85 10.10 -9.20 15.36
C TYR A 85 10.41 -9.20 16.85
N VAL A 86 9.87 -8.22 17.57
CA VAL A 86 9.91 -8.20 19.03
C VAL A 86 9.05 -9.36 19.59
N PRO A 87 9.41 -9.93 20.76
CA PRO A 87 8.66 -11.02 21.39
C PRO A 87 7.18 -10.71 21.68
#